data_AF-A0A3D2R3A7-F1
#
_entry.id   AF-A0A3D2R3A7-F1
#
_cell.length_a   1.000
_cell.length_b   1.000
_cell.length_c   1.000
_cell.angle_alpha   90.00
_cell.angle_beta   90.00
_cell.angle_gamma   90.00
#
_symmetry.space_group_name_H-M   'P 1'
#
loop_
_entity.id
_entity.type
_entity.pdbx_description
1 polymer ?
#
loop_
_entity_poly.entity_id
_entity_poly.type
_entity_poly.pdbx_seq_one_letter_code
_entity_poly.pdbx_strand_id
1 'polypeptide(L)'
;QYEGKGVAYFIKNPEQYRNQHVVIAGGGDSALDWSIFLSDVAASVTLVHRRNEFRGALDSVEKVQELKNQGKIRLITPGEVVGLEGEGALSGVRLQAEQGLITLDCDAFIPLFGLAPKLGPIAHWGLEIEKNAIKVDNSLDYQTNIPGVYAIGDVNTYPGKLKLILCGFHEATLMCQSAYKRIYPERRYVMKYTTVGGVEGFDGTKKEAPKAVIKSID
;
A
#
# COMPACT_ATOMS: atom_id res chain seq x y z
N GLN A 1 -12.51 18.64 5.77
CA GLN A 1 -13.91 19.14 5.92
C GLN A 1 -14.93 18.04 5.64
N TYR A 2 -14.86 17.37 4.49
CA TYR A 2 -15.85 16.35 4.08
C TYR A 2 -15.46 14.90 4.39
N GLU A 3 -14.37 14.67 5.11
CA GLU A 3 -13.97 13.32 5.54
C GLU A 3 -15.06 12.70 6.41
N GLY A 4 -15.51 11.49 6.04
CA GLY A 4 -16.63 10.83 6.70
C GLY A 4 -18.00 11.45 6.42
N LYS A 5 -18.07 12.46 5.53
CA LYS A 5 -19.29 13.16 5.12
C LYS A 5 -19.42 13.22 3.59
N GLY A 6 -19.05 12.11 2.93
CA GLY A 6 -19.05 11.97 1.47
C GLY A 6 -17.64 11.78 0.88
N VAL A 7 -16.56 12.17 1.56
CA VAL A 7 -15.20 11.86 1.11
C VAL A 7 -14.61 10.67 1.87
N ALA A 8 -14.11 9.68 1.14
CA ALA A 8 -13.46 8.49 1.70
C ALA A 8 -12.19 8.11 0.90
N TYR A 9 -11.11 7.80 1.60
CA TYR A 9 -9.81 7.43 0.98
C TYR A 9 -9.60 5.92 0.83
N PHE A 10 -10.50 5.12 1.36
CA PHE A 10 -10.53 3.67 1.25
C PHE A 10 -11.97 3.20 1.41
N ILE A 11 -12.31 2.06 0.82
CA ILE A 11 -13.63 1.46 0.91
C ILE A 11 -13.56 0.28 1.88
N LYS A 12 -14.25 0.40 3.03
CA LYS A 12 -14.37 -0.69 4.01
C LYS A 12 -15.55 -1.60 3.71
N ASN A 13 -16.70 -0.99 3.43
CA ASN A 13 -17.93 -1.68 3.09
C ASN A 13 -18.51 -1.04 1.82
N PRO A 14 -18.45 -1.71 0.66
CA PRO A 14 -18.94 -1.13 -0.58
C PRO A 14 -20.46 -0.94 -0.62
N GLU A 15 -21.21 -1.71 0.17
CA GLU A 15 -22.69 -1.60 0.25
C GLU A 15 -23.15 -0.22 0.76
N GLN A 16 -22.29 0.52 1.46
CA GLN A 16 -22.63 1.88 1.90
C GLN A 16 -22.85 2.85 0.75
N TYR A 17 -22.36 2.53 -0.47
CA TYR A 17 -22.52 3.36 -1.67
C TYR A 17 -23.73 2.94 -2.51
N ARG A 18 -24.54 2.00 -2.03
CA ARG A 18 -25.73 1.55 -2.74
C ARG A 18 -26.65 2.72 -3.04
N ASN A 19 -27.09 2.82 -4.30
CA ASN A 19 -27.94 3.89 -4.81
C ASN A 19 -27.35 5.32 -4.71
N GLN A 20 -26.04 5.48 -4.49
CA GLN A 20 -25.38 6.78 -4.47
C GLN A 20 -24.72 7.11 -5.81
N HIS A 21 -24.54 8.39 -6.08
CA HIS A 21 -23.71 8.91 -7.17
C HIS A 21 -22.26 9.00 -6.68
N VAL A 22 -21.40 8.12 -7.20
CA VAL A 22 -20.00 7.99 -6.76
C VAL A 22 -19.05 8.53 -7.82
N VAL A 23 -18.12 9.38 -7.39
CA VAL A 23 -16.96 9.80 -8.20
C VAL A 23 -15.69 9.18 -7.62
N ILE A 24 -14.95 8.46 -8.45
CA ILE A 24 -13.65 7.88 -8.12
C ILE A 24 -12.58 8.63 -8.92
N ALA A 25 -11.52 9.07 -8.25
CA ALA A 25 -10.39 9.69 -8.94
C ALA A 25 -9.11 8.88 -8.73
N GLY A 26 -8.50 8.42 -9.81
CA GLY A 26 -7.32 7.55 -9.75
C GLY A 26 -7.08 6.81 -11.06
N GLY A 27 -5.94 6.12 -11.17
CA GLY A 27 -5.61 5.39 -12.40
C GLY A 27 -4.73 4.14 -12.20
N GLY A 28 -4.62 3.65 -10.97
CA GLY A 28 -4.02 2.35 -10.66
C GLY A 28 -5.08 1.29 -10.40
N ASP A 29 -4.65 0.08 -10.05
CA ASP A 29 -5.54 -1.07 -9.83
C ASP A 29 -6.69 -0.77 -8.87
N SER A 30 -6.41 -0.15 -7.72
CA SER A 30 -7.46 0.19 -6.75
C SER A 30 -8.58 1.04 -7.35
N ALA A 31 -8.26 2.01 -8.22
CA ALA A 31 -9.28 2.85 -8.84
C ALA A 31 -10.11 2.07 -9.86
N LEU A 32 -9.48 1.19 -10.64
CA LEU A 32 -10.15 0.36 -11.64
C LEU A 32 -11.05 -0.68 -10.97
N ASP A 33 -10.51 -1.45 -10.02
CA ASP A 33 -11.23 -2.53 -9.33
C ASP A 33 -12.46 -2.00 -8.60
N TRP A 34 -12.34 -0.87 -7.92
CA TRP A 34 -13.49 -0.25 -7.25
C TRP A 34 -14.49 0.37 -8.22
N SER A 35 -14.05 0.89 -9.36
CA SER A 35 -14.97 1.36 -10.40
C SER A 35 -15.80 0.22 -10.97
N ILE A 36 -15.17 -0.93 -11.24
CA ILE A 36 -15.83 -2.15 -11.69
C ILE A 36 -16.83 -2.62 -10.63
N PHE A 37 -16.38 -2.81 -9.39
CA PHE A 37 -17.22 -3.32 -8.31
C PHE A 37 -18.42 -2.40 -8.03
N LEU A 38 -18.19 -1.10 -7.92
CA LEU A 38 -19.26 -0.15 -7.59
C LEU A 38 -20.22 0.08 -8.77
N SER A 39 -19.85 -0.28 -10.00
CA SER A 39 -20.76 -0.18 -11.15
C SER A 39 -22.01 -1.06 -11.02
N ASP A 40 -21.98 -2.09 -10.18
CA ASP A 40 -23.12 -2.96 -9.87
C ASP A 40 -23.79 -2.64 -8.52
N VAL A 41 -23.28 -1.66 -7.76
CA VAL A 41 -23.76 -1.30 -6.41
C VAL A 41 -24.32 0.12 -6.37
N ALA A 42 -23.56 1.09 -6.88
CA ALA A 42 -23.91 2.51 -6.87
C ALA A 42 -25.00 2.83 -7.90
N ALA A 43 -25.70 3.97 -7.71
CA ALA A 43 -26.64 4.46 -8.73
C ALA A 43 -25.90 4.90 -10.00
N SER A 44 -24.71 5.47 -9.84
CA SER A 44 -23.81 5.78 -10.96
C SER A 44 -22.36 5.86 -10.49
N VAL A 45 -21.43 5.44 -11.34
CA VAL A 45 -19.99 5.59 -11.10
C VAL A 45 -19.37 6.49 -12.17
N THR A 46 -18.66 7.52 -11.73
CA THR A 46 -17.78 8.31 -12.59
C THR A 46 -16.32 8.07 -12.22
N LEU A 47 -15.51 7.57 -13.15
CA LEU A 47 -14.07 7.43 -13.00
C LEU A 47 -13.37 8.62 -13.66
N VAL A 48 -12.53 9.30 -12.88
CA VAL A 48 -11.77 10.47 -13.30
C VAL A 48 -10.28 10.15 -13.27
N HIS A 49 -9.59 10.36 -14.40
CA HIS A 49 -8.14 10.21 -14.45
C HIS A 49 -7.48 11.34 -15.24
N ARG A 50 -6.35 11.84 -14.72
CA ARG A 50 -5.60 12.97 -15.30
C ARG A 50 -4.91 12.66 -16.64
N ARG A 51 -4.87 11.40 -17.05
CA ARG A 51 -4.27 10.90 -18.30
C ARG A 51 -5.26 9.97 -19.01
N ASN A 52 -4.96 9.66 -20.26
CA ASN A 52 -5.73 8.68 -21.02
C ASN A 52 -5.29 7.25 -20.73
N GLU A 53 -4.05 7.06 -20.27
CA GLU A 53 -3.48 5.75 -19.97
C GLU A 53 -3.59 5.40 -18.48
N PHE A 54 -4.07 4.18 -18.20
CA PHE A 54 -4.15 3.59 -16.87
C PHE A 54 -2.94 2.71 -16.57
N ARG A 55 -2.59 2.56 -15.30
CA ARG A 55 -1.42 1.79 -14.81
C ARG A 55 -1.78 0.47 -14.15
N GLY A 56 -3.05 0.06 -14.18
CA GLY A 56 -3.49 -1.21 -13.61
C GLY A 56 -3.36 -2.39 -14.56
N ALA A 57 -3.78 -3.56 -14.09
CA ALA A 57 -3.84 -4.79 -14.87
C ALA A 57 -4.66 -4.58 -16.15
N LEU A 58 -4.19 -5.18 -17.26
CA LEU A 58 -4.84 -5.07 -18.56
C LEU A 58 -6.31 -5.51 -18.50
N ASP A 59 -6.60 -6.60 -17.79
CA ASP A 59 -7.95 -7.12 -17.58
C ASP A 59 -8.89 -6.08 -16.92
N SER A 60 -8.44 -5.40 -15.85
CA SER A 60 -9.22 -4.35 -15.19
C SER A 60 -9.45 -3.14 -16.12
N VAL A 61 -8.46 -2.78 -16.96
CA VAL A 61 -8.62 -1.68 -17.93
C VAL A 61 -9.65 -2.04 -19.00
N GLU A 62 -9.56 -3.24 -19.57
CA GLU A 62 -10.51 -3.75 -20.56
C GLU A 62 -11.93 -3.83 -19.98
N LYS A 63 -12.06 -4.28 -18.72
CA LYS A 63 -13.34 -4.37 -18.05
C LYS A 63 -13.98 -3.00 -17.81
N VAL A 64 -13.20 -2.00 -17.38
CA VAL A 64 -13.69 -0.62 -17.26
C VAL A 64 -14.14 -0.08 -18.62
N GLN A 65 -13.40 -0.37 -19.69
CA GLN A 65 -13.76 0.05 -21.05
C GLN A 65 -15.07 -0.61 -21.53
N GLU A 66 -15.28 -1.90 -21.22
CA GLU A 66 -16.54 -2.59 -21.49
C GLU A 66 -17.71 -1.95 -20.75
N LEU A 67 -17.57 -1.73 -19.44
CA LEU A 67 -18.60 -1.11 -18.60
C LEU A 67 -18.89 0.34 -19.00
N LYS A 68 -17.89 1.07 -19.47
CA LYS A 68 -18.06 2.38 -20.09
C LYS A 68 -18.93 2.31 -21.34
N ASN A 69 -18.66 1.35 -22.24
CA ASN A 69 -19.44 1.18 -23.47
C ASN A 69 -20.89 0.77 -23.18
N GLN A 70 -21.13 0.08 -22.06
CA GLN A 70 -22.47 -0.26 -21.56
C GLN A 70 -23.16 0.90 -20.83
N GLY A 71 -22.48 2.04 -20.63
CA GLY A 71 -23.01 3.19 -19.88
C GLY A 71 -23.05 3.00 -18.36
N LYS A 72 -22.47 1.92 -17.81
CA LYS A 72 -22.41 1.65 -16.37
C LYS A 72 -21.36 2.50 -15.65
N ILE A 73 -20.28 2.88 -16.35
CA ILE A 73 -19.24 3.77 -15.85
C ILE A 73 -19.11 4.98 -16.77
N ARG A 74 -19.19 6.18 -16.19
CA ARG A 74 -18.81 7.42 -16.88
C ARG A 74 -17.32 7.65 -16.73
N LEU A 75 -16.58 7.68 -17.84
CA LEU A 75 -15.14 7.92 -17.83
C LEU A 75 -14.83 9.37 -18.22
N ILE A 76 -14.05 10.08 -17.40
CA ILE A 76 -13.55 11.44 -17.68
C ILE A 76 -12.03 11.42 -17.70
N THR A 77 -11.47 11.47 -18.90
CA THR A 77 -10.03 11.48 -19.17
C THR A 77 -9.72 12.35 -20.39
N PRO A 78 -8.73 13.26 -20.33
CA PRO A 78 -8.04 13.69 -19.12
C PRO A 78 -8.96 14.57 -18.24
N GLY A 79 -8.92 14.34 -16.92
CA GLY A 79 -9.64 15.15 -15.95
C GLY A 79 -9.01 15.11 -14.56
N GLU A 80 -9.07 16.23 -13.84
CA GLU A 80 -8.55 16.37 -12.47
C GLU A 80 -9.58 17.02 -11.55
N VAL A 81 -9.79 16.46 -10.37
CA VAL A 81 -10.64 17.09 -9.33
C VAL A 81 -9.86 18.24 -8.71
N VAL A 82 -10.38 19.46 -8.86
CA VAL A 82 -9.74 20.71 -8.38
C VAL A 82 -10.49 21.35 -7.21
N GLY A 83 -11.67 20.84 -6.86
CA GLY A 83 -12.43 21.34 -5.73
C GLY A 83 -13.57 20.42 -5.32
N LEU A 84 -14.08 20.64 -4.11
CA LEU A 84 -15.23 19.94 -3.55
C LEU A 84 -16.31 20.97 -3.21
N GLU A 85 -17.57 20.59 -3.38
CA GLU A 85 -18.74 21.41 -3.07
C GLU A 85 -19.63 20.73 -2.03
N GLY A 86 -20.30 21.52 -1.20
CA GLY A 86 -21.21 21.02 -0.19
C GLY A 86 -21.37 21.91 1.04
N GLU A 87 -22.56 21.88 1.64
CA GLU A 87 -22.87 22.54 2.91
C GLU A 87 -22.96 21.48 4.02
N GLY A 88 -21.87 21.30 4.77
CA GLY A 88 -21.80 20.33 5.86
C GLY A 88 -21.59 18.87 5.43
N ALA A 89 -22.06 18.47 4.25
CA ALA A 89 -21.80 17.19 3.57
C ALA A 89 -21.44 17.45 2.10
N LEU A 90 -20.75 16.49 1.45
CA LEU A 90 -20.42 16.58 0.03
C LEU A 90 -21.70 16.57 -0.81
N SER A 91 -21.80 17.47 -1.78
CA SER A 91 -22.86 17.47 -2.80
C SER A 91 -22.30 17.42 -4.22
N GLY A 92 -21.01 17.70 -4.41
CA GLY A 92 -20.41 17.70 -5.73
C GLY A 92 -18.89 17.84 -5.73
N VAL A 93 -18.31 17.61 -6.90
CA VAL A 93 -16.88 17.82 -7.17
C VAL A 93 -16.71 18.76 -8.36
N ARG A 94 -15.75 19.69 -8.25
CA ARG A 94 -15.30 20.52 -9.37
C ARG A 94 -14.11 19.86 -10.04
N LEU A 95 -14.18 19.74 -11.35
CA LEU A 95 -13.18 19.09 -12.17
C LEU A 95 -12.67 20.05 -13.24
N GLN A 96 -11.36 20.04 -13.45
CA GLN A 96 -10.75 20.53 -14.67
C GLN A 96 -10.73 19.38 -15.68
N ALA A 97 -11.64 19.42 -16.65
CA ALA A 97 -11.65 18.52 -17.79
C ALA A 97 -10.99 19.17 -19.00
N GLU A 98 -10.79 18.40 -20.07
CA GLU A 98 -10.27 18.91 -21.35
C GLU A 98 -11.07 20.11 -21.90
N GLN A 99 -12.39 20.08 -21.69
CA GLN A 99 -13.33 21.10 -22.19
C GLN A 99 -13.46 22.32 -21.27
N GLY A 100 -12.77 22.33 -20.13
CA GLY A 100 -12.84 23.39 -19.13
C GLY A 100 -13.27 22.89 -17.75
N LEU A 101 -13.61 23.85 -16.89
CA LEU A 101 -14.06 23.58 -15.54
C LEU A 101 -15.53 23.13 -15.56
N ILE A 102 -15.82 21.97 -14.97
CA ILE A 102 -17.17 21.42 -14.81
C ILE A 102 -17.42 21.03 -13.35
N THR A 103 -18.69 21.04 -12.95
CA THR A 103 -19.14 20.49 -11.66
C THR A 103 -19.91 19.21 -11.91
N LEU A 104 -19.63 18.18 -11.11
CA LEU A 104 -20.43 16.95 -11.05
C LEU A 104 -21.06 16.81 -9.68
N ASP A 105 -22.38 16.67 -9.66
CA ASP A 105 -23.11 16.32 -8.45
C ASP A 105 -22.76 14.88 -8.04
N CYS A 106 -22.48 14.68 -6.76
CA CYS A 106 -22.19 13.36 -6.21
C CYS A 106 -22.40 13.31 -4.70
N ASP A 107 -22.80 12.14 -4.22
CA ASP A 107 -22.95 11.86 -2.79
C ASP A 107 -21.63 11.39 -2.18
N ALA A 108 -20.78 10.76 -2.99
CA ALA A 108 -19.51 10.20 -2.57
C ALA A 108 -18.36 10.51 -3.53
N PHE A 109 -17.23 10.93 -2.95
CA PHE A 109 -15.97 11.11 -3.65
C PHE A 109 -14.86 10.26 -3.03
N ILE A 110 -14.20 9.47 -3.89
CA ILE A 110 -13.21 8.47 -3.49
C ILE A 110 -11.87 8.72 -4.23
N PRO A 111 -10.96 9.54 -3.67
CA PRO A 111 -9.64 9.77 -4.26
C PRO A 111 -8.68 8.59 -3.97
N LEU A 112 -8.39 7.81 -5.00
CA LEU A 112 -7.47 6.66 -4.99
C LEU A 112 -6.19 6.99 -5.77
N PHE A 113 -5.45 8.00 -5.27
CA PHE A 113 -4.21 8.49 -5.88
C PHE A 113 -2.96 7.69 -5.53
N GLY A 114 -3.10 6.63 -4.74
CA GLY A 114 -2.00 5.87 -4.17
C GLY A 114 -1.46 6.47 -2.88
N LEU A 115 -0.46 5.81 -2.31
CA LEU A 115 0.14 6.18 -1.03
C LEU A 115 1.42 6.97 -1.25
N ALA A 116 1.56 8.09 -0.53
CA ALA A 116 2.80 8.85 -0.46
C ALA A 116 3.56 8.44 0.82
N PRO A 117 4.79 7.93 0.73
CA PRO A 117 5.58 7.61 1.91
C PRO A 117 5.94 8.90 2.64
N LYS A 118 5.57 8.99 3.93
CA LYS A 118 5.94 10.09 4.82
C LYS A 118 6.45 9.49 6.13
N LEU A 119 7.55 10.03 6.65
CA LEU A 119 8.02 9.66 8.00
C LEU A 119 6.98 10.02 9.07
N GLY A 120 6.22 11.10 8.86
CA GLY A 120 5.16 11.50 9.76
C GLY A 120 5.67 11.69 11.20
N PRO A 121 4.96 11.16 12.23
CA PRO A 121 5.35 11.31 13.63
C PRO A 121 6.75 10.75 13.96
N ILE A 122 7.23 9.74 13.22
CA ILE A 122 8.54 9.10 13.45
C ILE A 122 9.69 10.11 13.34
N ALA A 123 9.51 11.17 12.55
CA ALA A 123 10.50 12.24 12.42
C ALA A 123 10.83 12.96 13.74
N HIS A 124 9.95 12.87 14.74
CA HIS A 124 10.08 13.55 16.03
C HIS A 124 10.58 12.63 17.15
N TRP A 125 10.98 11.40 16.84
CA TRP A 125 11.43 10.43 17.85
C TRP A 125 12.89 10.60 18.27
N GLY A 126 13.57 11.67 17.85
CA GLY A 126 15.00 11.89 18.11
C GLY A 126 15.92 11.01 17.26
N LEU A 127 15.40 10.46 16.16
CA LEU A 127 16.15 9.66 15.20
C LEU A 127 17.02 10.56 14.32
N GLU A 128 18.24 10.12 14.04
CA GLU A 128 19.05 10.74 13.00
C GLU A 128 18.43 10.47 11.63
N ILE A 129 18.05 11.54 10.93
CA ILE A 129 17.37 11.48 9.64
C ILE A 129 18.18 12.23 8.60
N GLU A 130 18.37 11.61 7.43
CA GLU A 130 18.98 12.22 6.26
C GLU A 130 18.05 12.05 5.07
N LYS A 131 17.72 13.17 4.39
CA LYS A 131 16.85 13.18 3.19
C LYS A 131 15.54 12.40 3.35
N ASN A 132 14.88 12.57 4.50
CA ASN A 132 13.65 11.86 4.89
C ASN A 132 13.80 10.32 5.04
N ALA A 133 15.00 9.84 5.35
CA ALA A 133 15.25 8.44 5.70
C ALA A 133 16.07 8.32 6.99
N ILE A 134 15.81 7.28 7.77
CA ILE A 134 16.45 7.05 9.08
C ILE A 134 17.86 6.52 8.86
N LYS A 135 18.87 7.19 9.41
CA LYS A 135 20.25 6.70 9.38
C LYS A 135 20.40 5.47 10.27
N VAL A 136 21.14 4.48 9.79
CA VAL A 136 21.36 3.22 10.50
C VAL A 136 22.80 2.75 10.37
N ASP A 137 23.24 1.92 11.31
CA ASP A 137 24.50 1.19 11.22
C ASP A 137 24.34 -0.06 10.33
N ASN A 138 24.64 0.10 9.04
CA ASN A 138 24.61 -0.99 8.07
C ASN A 138 25.82 -1.93 8.14
N SER A 139 26.79 -1.69 9.04
CA SER A 139 27.95 -2.56 9.22
C SER A 139 27.67 -3.74 10.16
N LEU A 140 26.63 -3.62 11.00
CA LEU A 140 26.32 -4.60 12.03
C LEU A 140 24.88 -5.15 11.93
N ASP A 141 23.88 -4.33 12.25
CA ASP A 141 22.52 -4.82 12.51
C ASP A 141 21.39 -3.83 12.16
N TYR A 142 21.70 -2.73 11.48
CA TYR A 142 20.76 -1.69 11.07
C TYR A 142 20.06 -0.97 12.24
N GLN A 143 20.74 -0.91 13.39
CA GLN A 143 20.31 -0.10 14.52
C GLN A 143 20.42 1.39 14.19
N THR A 144 19.50 2.19 14.74
CA THR A 144 19.54 3.64 14.61
C THR A 144 20.50 4.24 15.64
N ASN A 145 20.55 5.57 15.75
CA ASN A 145 21.26 6.25 16.84
C ASN A 145 20.68 5.96 18.23
N ILE A 146 19.47 5.39 18.33
CA ILE A 146 18.81 5.06 19.60
C ILE A 146 19.01 3.57 19.87
N PRO A 147 19.70 3.19 20.97
CA PRO A 147 19.97 1.80 21.25
C PRO A 147 18.70 0.94 21.36
N GLY A 148 18.60 -0.10 20.53
CA GLY A 148 17.49 -1.05 20.52
C GLY A 148 16.33 -0.64 19.61
N VAL A 149 16.45 0.50 18.93
CA VAL A 149 15.57 0.89 17.83
C VAL A 149 16.30 0.59 16.53
N TYR A 150 15.60 -0.09 15.62
CA TYR A 150 16.15 -0.50 14.33
C TYR A 150 15.28 0.05 13.21
N ALA A 151 15.87 0.28 12.03
CA ALA A 151 15.14 0.67 10.84
C ALA A 151 15.61 -0.15 9.64
N ILE A 152 14.69 -0.80 8.94
CA ILE A 152 14.97 -1.70 7.80
C ILE A 152 14.03 -1.39 6.63
N GLY A 153 14.43 -1.78 5.42
CA GLY A 153 13.65 -1.54 4.21
C GLY A 153 13.73 -0.08 3.74
N ASP A 154 12.70 0.41 3.06
CA ASP A 154 12.72 1.70 2.36
C ASP A 154 12.81 2.94 3.26
N VAL A 155 12.57 2.76 4.56
CA VAL A 155 12.55 3.83 5.57
C VAL A 155 13.96 4.25 6.02
N ASN A 156 14.98 3.40 5.82
CA ASN A 156 16.34 3.69 6.26
C ASN A 156 17.24 4.22 5.12
N THR A 157 18.42 4.69 5.50
CA THR A 157 19.49 5.09 4.58
C THR A 157 20.86 4.74 5.14
N TYR A 158 21.78 4.43 4.23
CA TYR A 158 23.21 4.18 4.46
C TYR A 158 23.96 4.23 3.12
N PRO A 159 25.30 4.38 3.10
CA PRO A 159 26.07 4.40 1.86
C PRO A 159 25.79 3.17 0.97
N GLY A 160 25.37 3.41 -0.27
CA GLY A 160 25.05 2.34 -1.23
C GLY A 160 23.66 1.71 -1.08
N LYS A 161 22.77 2.27 -0.25
CA LYS A 161 21.39 1.78 -0.11
C LYS A 161 20.66 1.66 -1.45
N LEU A 162 20.12 0.46 -1.72
CA LEU A 162 19.15 0.21 -2.78
C LEU A 162 17.78 -0.08 -2.16
N LYS A 163 16.74 0.61 -2.66
CA LYS A 163 15.34 0.44 -2.21
C LYS A 163 14.69 -0.72 -2.95
N LEU A 164 15.12 -1.93 -2.61
CA LEU A 164 14.64 -3.18 -3.18
C LEU A 164 14.09 -4.08 -2.09
N ILE A 165 13.06 -4.86 -2.43
CA ILE A 165 12.49 -5.90 -1.54
C ILE A 165 13.60 -6.85 -1.06
N LEU A 166 14.51 -7.24 -1.95
CA LEU A 166 15.67 -8.08 -1.64
C LEU A 166 16.54 -7.48 -0.51
N CYS A 167 16.88 -6.20 -0.61
CA CYS A 167 17.69 -5.52 0.40
C CYS A 167 16.96 -5.50 1.75
N GLY A 168 15.66 -5.19 1.75
CA GLY A 168 14.83 -5.24 2.95
C GLY A 168 14.84 -6.61 3.65
N PHE A 169 14.79 -7.72 2.91
CA PHE A 169 14.89 -9.06 3.51
C PHE A 169 16.25 -9.35 4.13
N HIS A 170 17.33 -8.93 3.48
CA HIS A 170 18.66 -9.06 4.06
C HIS A 170 18.79 -8.23 5.36
N GLU A 171 18.33 -6.99 5.33
CA GLU A 171 18.32 -6.08 6.47
C GLU A 171 17.52 -6.65 7.65
N ALA A 172 16.33 -7.19 7.36
CA ALA A 172 15.49 -7.87 8.35
C ALA A 172 16.22 -9.04 9.00
N THR A 173 16.98 -9.81 8.22
CA THR A 173 17.71 -10.99 8.73
C THR A 173 18.72 -10.61 9.79
N LEU A 174 19.53 -9.57 9.54
CA LEU A 174 20.55 -9.10 10.49
C LEU A 174 19.92 -8.41 11.70
N MET A 175 18.92 -7.56 11.48
CA MET A 175 18.19 -6.88 12.55
C MET A 175 17.54 -7.87 13.52
N CYS A 176 16.83 -8.89 13.02
CA CYS A 176 16.16 -9.89 13.85
C CYS A 176 17.14 -10.66 14.76
N GLN A 177 18.36 -10.94 14.29
CA GLN A 177 19.39 -11.60 15.10
C GLN A 177 19.83 -10.71 16.27
N SER A 178 20.01 -9.40 16.03
CA SER A 178 20.35 -8.44 17.07
C SER A 178 19.20 -8.25 18.07
N ALA A 179 17.99 -8.05 17.55
CA ALA A 179 16.78 -7.90 18.37
C ALA A 179 16.54 -9.13 19.26
N TYR A 180 16.70 -10.35 18.73
CA TYR A 180 16.55 -11.58 19.51
C TYR A 180 17.51 -11.63 20.70
N LYS A 181 18.80 -11.33 20.49
CA LYS A 181 19.81 -11.31 21.57
C LYS A 181 19.47 -10.27 22.64
N ARG A 182 18.90 -9.13 22.23
CA ARG A 182 18.48 -8.08 23.16
C ARG A 182 17.25 -8.46 23.99
N ILE A 183 16.29 -9.15 23.39
CA ILE A 183 15.07 -9.63 24.07
C ILE A 183 15.40 -10.81 25.01
N TYR A 184 16.33 -11.68 24.61
CA TYR A 184 16.71 -12.88 25.35
C TYR A 184 18.22 -12.93 25.65
N PRO A 185 18.74 -12.03 26.51
CA PRO A 185 20.18 -11.93 26.77
C PRO A 185 20.77 -13.22 27.36
N GLU A 186 19.98 -13.95 28.15
CA GLU A 186 20.39 -15.22 28.77
C GLU A 186 20.29 -16.42 27.83
N ARG A 187 19.67 -16.27 26.64
CA ARG A 187 19.53 -17.37 25.68
C ARG A 187 20.58 -17.27 24.61
N ARG A 188 21.41 -18.32 24.50
CA ARG A 188 22.30 -18.47 23.35
C ARG A 188 21.50 -18.90 22.12
N TYR A 189 21.35 -18.01 21.14
CA TYR A 189 20.81 -18.37 19.83
C TYR A 189 21.84 -19.20 19.06
N VAL A 190 21.45 -20.42 18.66
CA VAL A 190 22.25 -21.26 17.77
C VAL A 190 21.60 -21.22 16.39
N MET A 191 22.21 -20.46 15.48
CA MET A 191 21.72 -20.39 14.10
C MET A 191 21.88 -21.75 13.45
N LYS A 192 20.75 -22.38 13.10
CA LYS A 192 20.70 -23.59 12.29
C LYS A 192 20.26 -23.21 10.88
N TYR A 193 20.82 -23.87 9.87
CA TYR A 193 20.30 -23.76 8.52
C TYR A 193 18.84 -24.21 8.51
N THR A 194 17.96 -23.44 7.88
CA THR A 194 16.52 -23.76 7.78
C THR A 194 16.29 -25.10 7.05
N THR A 195 17.21 -25.49 6.17
CA THR A 195 17.23 -26.81 5.53
C THR A 195 17.46 -27.98 6.49
N VAL A 196 18.08 -27.72 7.65
CA VAL A 196 18.37 -28.74 8.67
C VAL A 196 17.34 -28.69 9.81
N GLY A 197 16.97 -27.49 10.25
CA GLY A 197 16.04 -27.30 11.37
C GLY A 197 14.56 -27.36 10.99
N GLY A 198 14.25 -27.21 9.71
CA GLY A 198 12.90 -26.97 9.23
C GLY A 198 12.38 -25.58 9.57
N VAL A 199 11.12 -25.34 9.22
CA VAL A 199 10.38 -24.11 9.51
C VAL A 199 9.01 -24.49 10.08
N GLU A 200 8.65 -23.84 11.18
CA GLU A 200 7.29 -23.91 11.75
C GLU A 200 6.44 -22.78 11.16
N GLY A 201 5.30 -23.15 10.59
CA GLY A 201 4.29 -22.23 10.11
C GLY A 201 3.46 -21.65 11.25
N PHE A 202 2.85 -20.50 11.01
CA PHE A 202 1.95 -19.85 11.97
C PHE A 202 0.69 -20.67 12.27
N ASP A 203 0.36 -21.64 11.41
CA ASP A 203 -0.71 -22.61 11.57
C ASP A 203 -0.30 -23.84 12.40
N GLY A 204 0.92 -23.86 12.93
CA GLY A 204 1.49 -24.98 13.69
C GLY A 204 2.02 -26.11 12.81
N THR A 205 1.98 -25.98 11.49
CA THR A 205 2.59 -26.98 10.59
C THR A 205 4.11 -26.90 10.66
N LYS A 206 4.79 -28.03 10.51
CA LYS A 206 6.25 -28.08 10.45
C LYS A 206 6.72 -28.64 9.12
N LYS A 207 7.54 -27.88 8.40
CA LYS A 207 8.19 -28.31 7.16
C LYS A 207 9.66 -28.59 7.43
N GLU A 208 10.07 -29.84 7.31
CA GLU A 208 11.46 -30.28 7.45
C GLU A 208 11.94 -30.97 6.16
N ALA A 209 13.23 -30.87 5.86
CA ALA A 209 13.81 -31.65 4.77
C ALA A 209 13.83 -33.14 5.15
N PRO A 210 13.69 -34.06 4.18
CA PRO A 210 13.86 -35.48 4.42
C PRO A 210 15.24 -35.74 5.05
N LYS A 211 15.28 -36.46 6.17
CA LYS A 211 16.55 -36.82 6.82
C LYS A 211 17.31 -37.78 5.91
N ALA A 212 18.61 -37.54 5.74
CA ALA A 212 19.47 -38.45 4.99
C ALA A 212 19.43 -39.85 5.63
N VAL A 213 19.26 -40.89 4.81
CA VAL A 213 19.33 -42.28 5.26
C VAL A 213 20.79 -42.60 5.54
N ILE A 214 21.15 -42.72 6.82
CA ILE A 214 22.48 -43.14 7.25
C ILE A 214 22.47 -44.67 7.30
N LYS A 215 23.32 -45.30 6.49
CA LYS A 215 23.54 -46.75 6.52
C LYS A 215 25.02 -46.99 6.77
N SER A 216 25.35 -47.82 7.76
CA SER A 216 26.71 -48.33 7.93
C SER A 216 27.05 -49.22 6.73
N ILE A 217 28.28 -49.09 6.25
CA ILE A 217 28.87 -50.02 5.28
C ILE A 217 29.60 -51.06 6.13
N ASP A 218 29.22 -52.32 5.99
CA ASP A 218 29.91 -53.47 6.58
C ASP A 218 31.20 -53.79 5.81
#